data_AF-A0A7W8GAD5-F1
#
_entry.id   AF-A0A7W8GAD5-F1
#
_cell.length_a   1.000
_cell.length_b   1.000
_cell.length_c   1.000
_cell.angle_alpha   90.00
_cell.angle_beta   90.00
_cell.angle_gamma   90.00
#
_symmetry.space_group_name_H-M   'P 1'
#
loop_
_entity.id
_entity.type
_entity.pdbx_description
1 polymer ?
#
loop_
_entity_poly.entity_id
_entity_poly.type
_entity_poly.pdbx_seq_one_letter_code
_entity_poly.pdbx_strand_id
1 'polypeptide(L)' 'MKNNFKWYKEQINGKWYSVCDHKHVPMIEHTKDGKYKLRNANGKAVLHEEYTDAVKLALEVYEKFKKLNKDFVE' A
#
# COMPACT_ATOMS: atom_id res chain seq x y z
N MET A 1 1.17 -2.23 -19.82
CA MET A 1 0.51 -3.33 -19.10
C MET A 1 -0.46 -2.73 -18.09
N LYS A 2 -1.77 -2.97 -18.21
CA LYS A 2 -2.70 -2.65 -17.11
C LYS A 2 -2.43 -3.68 -16.02
N ASN A 3 -1.64 -3.32 -15.02
CA ASN A 3 -1.46 -4.17 -13.84
C ASN A 3 -2.84 -4.29 -13.17
N ASN A 4 -3.42 -5.48 -13.22
CA ASN A 4 -4.67 -5.79 -12.52
C ASN A 4 -4.35 -5.98 -11.04
N PHE A 5 -4.21 -4.87 -10.31
CA PHE A 5 -4.09 -4.91 -8.86
C PHE A 5 -5.45 -5.24 -8.26
N LYS A 6 -5.55 -6.37 -7.56
CA LYS A 6 -6.73 -6.77 -6.81
C LYS A 6 -6.48 -6.50 -5.32
N TRP A 7 -7.51 -6.04 -4.65
CA TRP A 7 -7.47 -5.73 -3.23
C TRP A 7 -8.50 -6.59 -2.50
N TYR A 8 -8.09 -7.14 -1.36
CA TYR A 8 -8.97 -7.90 -0.47
C TYR A 8 -8.78 -7.41 0.97
N LYS A 9 -9.79 -7.64 1.81
CA LYS A 9 -9.72 -7.28 3.23
C LYS A 9 -9.20 -8.45 4.04
N GLU A 10 -8.31 -8.16 4.97
CA GLU A 10 -7.74 -9.15 5.88
C GLU A 10 -7.63 -8.57 7.29
N GLN A 11 -7.86 -9.41 8.30
CA GLN A 11 -7.71 -9.02 9.70
C GLN A 11 -6.40 -9.59 10.26
N ILE A 12 -5.50 -8.70 10.70
CA ILE A 12 -4.17 -9.07 11.24
C ILE A 12 -4.01 -8.40 12.60
N ASN A 13 -3.73 -9.18 13.64
CA ASN A 13 -3.57 -8.72 15.03
C ASN A 13 -4.74 -7.81 15.49
N GLY A 14 -5.96 -8.18 15.13
CA GLY A 14 -7.18 -7.44 15.49
C GLY A 14 -7.45 -6.17 14.69
N LYS A 15 -6.63 -5.85 13.68
CA LYS A 15 -6.80 -4.67 12.81
C LYS A 15 -7.16 -5.09 11.39
N TRP A 16 -7.99 -4.27 10.73
CA TRP A 16 -8.38 -4.49 9.34
C TRP A 16 -7.40 -3.83 8.38
N TYR A 17 -7.05 -4.56 7.33
CA TYR A 17 -6.20 -4.08 6.27
C TYR A 17 -6.83 -4.33 4.90
N SER A 18 -6.59 -3.44 3.95
CA SER A 18 -6.65 -3.79 2.53
C SER A 18 -5.27 -4.30 2.09
N VAL A 19 -5.23 -5.50 1.54
CA VAL A 19 -4.03 -6.19 1.07
C VAL A 19 -4.13 -6.37 -0.44
N CYS A 20 -3.03 -6.16 -1.14
CA CYS A 20 -2.95 -6.35 -2.58
C CYS A 20 -2.42 -7.75 -2.92
N ASP A 21 -2.87 -8.31 -4.04
CA ASP A 21 -2.37 -9.59 -4.57
C ASP A 21 -0.93 -9.52 -5.14
N HIS A 22 -0.38 -8.31 -5.31
CA HIS A 22 1.01 -8.11 -5.73
C HIS A 22 1.95 -8.01 -4.53
N LYS A 23 3.01 -8.82 -4.54
CA LYS A 23 4.07 -8.77 -3.52
C LYS A 23 4.69 -7.38 -3.43
N HIS A 24 5.12 -7.00 -2.24
CA HIS A 24 5.76 -5.71 -1.91
C HIS A 24 4.88 -4.46 -2.05
N VAL A 25 3.62 -4.58 -2.49
CA VAL A 25 2.65 -3.49 -2.34
C VAL A 25 2.33 -3.33 -0.84
N PRO A 26 2.42 -2.11 -0.28
CA PRO A 26 2.10 -1.88 1.12
C PRO A 26 0.64 -2.21 1.43
N MET A 27 0.41 -2.74 2.63
CA MET A 27 -0.93 -2.87 3.19
C MET A 27 -1.47 -1.52 3.63
N ILE A 28 -2.79 -1.35 3.54
CA ILE A 28 -3.51 -0.14 3.98
C ILE A 28 -4.30 -0.49 5.25
N GLU A 29 -3.93 0.07 6.40
CA GLU A 29 -4.63 -0.08 7.67
C GLU A 29 -5.93 0.75 7.66
N HIS A 30 -7.05 0.12 8.03
CA HIS A 30 -8.35 0.78 8.25
C HIS A 30 -8.39 1.18 9.72
N THR A 31 -8.36 2.48 9.99
CA THR A 31 -8.35 2.99 11.36
C THR A 31 -9.76 3.14 11.91
N LYS A 32 -9.89 3.20 13.24
CA LYS A 32 -11.20 3.30 13.91
C LYS A 32 -11.97 4.58 13.59
N ASP A 33 -11.26 5.64 13.22
CA ASP A 33 -11.80 6.94 12.80
C ASP A 33 -12.17 6.99 11.31
N GLY A 34 -12.16 5.85 10.60
CA GLY A 34 -12.58 5.74 9.20
C GLY A 34 -11.50 6.18 8.19
N LYS A 35 -10.29 6.47 8.65
CA LYS A 35 -9.15 6.85 7.80
C LYS A 35 -8.37 5.62 7.35
N TYR A 36 -7.50 5.86 6.37
CA TYR A 36 -6.65 4.86 5.75
C TYR A 36 -5.19 5.20 5.99
N LYS A 37 -4.47 4.30 6.65
CA LYS A 37 -3.09 4.53 7.07
C LYS A 37 -2.15 3.56 6.36
N LEU A 38 -1.10 4.10 5.76
CA LEU A 38 0.00 3.32 5.21
C LEU A 38 1.32 4.08 5.33
N ARG A 39 2.44 3.41 5.04
CA ARG A 39 3.76 4.08 5.01
C ARG A 39 4.09 4.51 3.58
N ASN A 40 4.57 5.74 3.43
CA ASN A 40 5.11 6.21 2.17
C ASN A 40 6.51 5.62 1.92
N ALA A 41 7.13 6.00 0.80
CA ALA A 41 8.43 5.47 0.37
C ALA A 41 9.59 5.84 1.32
N ASN A 42 9.40 6.82 2.20
CA ASN A 42 10.38 7.21 3.22
C ASN A 42 10.12 6.51 4.56
N GLY A 43 9.19 5.56 4.61
CA GLY A 43 8.77 4.86 5.82
C GLY A 43 7.87 5.67 6.75
N LYS A 44 7.49 6.90 6.40
CA LYS A 44 6.60 7.74 7.20
C LYS A 44 5.16 7.27 7.08
N ALA A 45 4.46 7.14 8.21
CA ALA A 45 3.03 6.86 8.21
C ALA A 45 2.25 8.08 7.71
N VAL A 46 1.37 7.86 6.74
CA VAL A 46 0.47 8.85 6.15
C VAL A 46 -0.96 8.36 6.37
N LEU A 47 -1.84 9.28 6.76
CA LEU A 47 -3.28 9.07 6.92
C LEU A 47 -3.99 9.76 5.76
N HIS A 48 -4.89 9.04 5.11
CA HIS A 48 -5.79 9.55 4.07
C HIS A 48 -7.23 9.40 4.52
N GLU A 49 -8.07 10.38 4.19
CA GLU A 49 -9.52 10.30 4.41
C GLU A 49 -10.18 9.39 3.37
N GLU A 50 -9.68 9.43 2.13
CA GLU A 50 -10.20 8.65 1.01
C GLU A 50 -9.38 7.38 0.76
N TYR A 51 -10.08 6.25 0.54
CA TYR A 51 -9.43 4.97 0.22
C TYR A 51 -8.65 5.04 -1.09
N THR A 52 -9.18 5.78 -2.07
CA THR A 52 -8.56 5.90 -3.40
C THR A 52 -7.19 6.58 -3.34
N ASP A 53 -7.00 7.54 -2.44
CA ASP A 53 -5.71 8.20 -2.25
C ASP A 53 -4.70 7.32 -1.52
N ALA A 54 -5.16 6.53 -0.55
CA ALA A 54 -4.34 5.51 0.08
C ALA A 54 -3.85 4.45 -0.93
N VAL A 55 -4.71 4.03 -1.86
CA VAL A 55 -4.34 3.11 -2.96
C VAL A 55 -3.31 3.74 -3.89
N LYS A 56 -3.49 5.01 -4.30
CA LYS A 56 -2.50 5.71 -5.14
C LYS A 56 -1.12 5.73 -4.47
N LEU A 57 -1.06 6.06 -3.18
CA LEU A 57 0.19 6.09 -2.43
C LEU A 57 0.81 4.69 -2.33
N ALA A 58 0.03 3.64 -2.09
CA ALA A 58 0.54 2.27 -2.04
C ALA A 58 1.21 1.86 -3.35
N LEU A 59 0.60 2.21 -4.49
CA LEU A 59 1.15 1.94 -5.81
C LEU A 59 2.40 2.78 -6.12
N GLU A 60 2.45 4.04 -5.66
CA GLU A 60 3.66 4.87 -5.77
C GLU A 60 4.84 4.25 -5.01
N VAL A 61 4.59 3.76 -3.79
CA VAL A 61 5.61 3.07 -2.98
C VAL A 61 6.10 1.81 -3.68
N TYR A 62 5.17 1.02 -4.25
CA TYR A 62 5.51 -0.18 -5.01
C TYR A 62 6.37 0.13 -6.25
N GLU A 63 6.03 1.15 -7.03
CA GLU A 63 6.83 1.51 -8.20
C GLU A 63 8.23 2.04 -7.81
N LYS A 64 8.34 2.79 -6.70
CA LYS A 64 9.66 3.19 -6.16
C LYS A 64 10.47 2.00 -5.70
N PHE A 65 9.85 1.05 -5.00
CA PHE A 65 10.49 -0.20 -4.61
C PHE A 65 11.00 -0.97 -5.84
N LYS A 66 10.18 -1.11 -6.88
CA LYS A 66 10.58 -1.77 -8.13
C LYS A 66 11.74 -1.07 -8.82
N LYS A 67 11.73 0.26 -8.89
CA LYS A 67 12.81 1.03 -9.51
C LYS A 67 14.13 0.79 -8.78
N LEU A 68 14.14 1.01 -7.47
CA LEU A 68 15.33 0.80 -6.64
C LEU A 68 15.88 -0.62 -6.79
N ASN A 69 15.03 -1.64 -6.75
CA ASN A 69 15.48 -3.04 -6.84
C ASN A 69 15.79 -3.51 -8.27
N LYS A 70 15.25 -2.86 -9.31
CA LYS A 70 15.70 -3.10 -10.69
C LYS A 70 17.11 -2.59 -10.92
N ASP A 71 17.43 -1.43 -10.33
CA ASP A 71 18.75 -0.81 -10.42
C ASP A 71 19.84 -1.62 -9.66
N PHE A 72 19.50 -2.69 -8.95
CA PHE A 72 20.43 -3.64 -8.29
C PHE A 72 20.65 -4.96 -9.06
N VAL A 73 20.00 -5.16 -10.21
CA VAL A 73 20.02 -6.43 -10.97
C VAL A 73 20.57 -6.27 -12.40
N GLU A 74 21.22 -5.15 -12.72
CA GLU A 74 22.06 -5.01 -13.93
C GLU A 74 23.54 -4.82 -13.58
#